data_AF-A0A060CHA2-F1
#
_entry.id   AF-A0A060CHA2-F1
#
_cell.length_a   1.000
_cell.length_b   1.000
_cell.length_c   1.000
_cell.angle_alpha   90.00
_cell.angle_beta   90.00
_cell.angle_gamma   90.00
#
_symmetry.space_group_name_H-M   'P 1'
#
loop_
_entity.id
_entity.type
_entity.pdbx_description
1 polymer ?
#
loop_
_entity_poly.entity_id
_entity_poly.type
_entity_poly.pdbx_seq_one_letter_code
_entity_poly.pdbx_strand_id
1 'polypeptide(L)'
;MPSIANEIGLRTSVGAWIDRDERRNEREMRAVIDLARKGGNIDSVVVGNETIYRGDQTVDELIKKIQRVKRETSLPVTTGEIWHAWIDHPELASAVDYIAAHVLPYWEGISEEAAVDHTIMIY
;
A
#
# COMPACT_ATOMS: atom_id res chain seq x y z
N MET A 1 7.42 -4.59 16.37
CA MET A 1 8.02 -5.17 15.14
C MET A 1 9.24 -4.42 14.64
N PRO A 2 9.28 -3.07 14.51
CA PRO A 2 10.43 -2.38 13.92
C PRO A 2 11.76 -2.58 14.67
N SER A 3 11.71 -2.76 16.00
CA SER A 3 12.90 -2.97 16.82
C SER A 3 13.67 -4.25 16.48
N ILE A 4 12.98 -5.36 16.17
CA ILE A 4 13.62 -6.64 15.84
C ILE A 4 14.23 -6.60 14.44
N ALA A 5 13.53 -5.98 13.47
CA ALA A 5 14.08 -5.80 12.11
C ALA A 5 15.35 -4.92 12.10
N ASN A 6 15.40 -3.91 12.97
CA ASN A 6 16.58 -3.08 13.16
C ASN A 6 17.80 -3.86 13.68
N GLU A 7 17.60 -4.84 14.57
CA GLU A 7 18.67 -5.66 15.16
C GLU A 7 19.33 -6.61 14.14
N ILE A 8 18.62 -6.98 13.06
CA ILE A 8 19.11 -7.91 12.03
C ILE A 8 19.33 -7.25 10.66
N GLY A 9 19.24 -5.92 10.57
CA GLY A 9 19.52 -5.16 9.33
C GLY A 9 18.46 -5.30 8.23
N LEU A 10 17.27 -5.85 8.54
CA LEU A 10 16.18 -5.94 7.57
C LEU A 10 15.49 -4.59 7.42
N ARG A 11 15.28 -4.18 6.17
CA ARG A 11 14.53 -2.98 5.82
C ARG A 11 13.07 -3.34 5.61
N THR A 12 12.16 -2.49 6.08
CA THR A 12 10.73 -2.81 6.16
C THR A 12 9.87 -1.70 5.57
N SER A 13 8.72 -2.08 5.02
CA SER A 13 7.64 -1.16 4.70
C SER A 13 6.62 -1.21 5.83
N VAL A 14 6.15 -0.07 6.33
CA VAL A 14 5.15 -0.02 7.40
C VAL A 14 3.78 0.35 6.83
N GLY A 15 2.75 -0.40 7.22
CA GLY A 15 1.40 -0.26 6.68
C GLY A 15 0.44 0.44 7.65
N ALA A 16 -0.38 1.35 7.13
CA ALA A 16 -1.59 1.84 7.80
C ALA A 16 -2.78 1.11 7.19
N TRP A 17 -3.51 0.36 8.02
CA TRP A 17 -4.71 -0.31 7.57
C TRP A 17 -5.87 0.69 7.44
N ILE A 18 -6.40 0.85 6.23
CA ILE A 18 -7.52 1.75 5.95
C ILE A 18 -8.79 0.92 5.76
N ASP A 19 -9.82 1.22 6.54
CA ASP A 19 -11.15 0.63 6.49
C ASP A 19 -12.25 1.73 6.47
N ARG A 20 -13.52 1.37 6.73
CA ARG A 20 -14.65 2.32 6.73
C ARG A 20 -14.71 3.21 7.99
N ASP A 21 -13.96 2.91 9.06
CA ASP A 21 -13.97 3.68 10.30
C ASP A 21 -12.89 4.77 10.25
N GLU A 22 -13.31 6.01 9.98
CA GLU A 22 -12.42 7.16 9.94
C GLU A 22 -11.64 7.39 11.24
N ARG A 23 -12.21 7.07 12.41
CA ARG A 23 -11.47 7.21 13.68
C ARG A 23 -10.36 6.17 13.78
N ARG A 24 -10.55 4.99 13.22
CA ARG A 24 -9.51 3.95 13.15
C ARG A 24 -8.44 4.33 12.13
N ASN A 25 -8.84 4.76 10.94
CA ASN A 25 -7.95 5.26 9.89
C ASN A 25 -7.02 6.35 10.43
N GLU A 26 -7.56 7.31 11.19
CA GLU A 26 -6.76 8.36 11.83
C GLU A 26 -5.72 7.82 12.81
N ARG A 27 -6.03 6.76 13.56
CA ARG A 27 -5.08 6.15 14.50
C ARG A 27 -3.96 5.43 13.74
N GLU A 28 -4.32 4.66 12.72
CA GLU A 28 -3.36 3.93 11.87
C GLU A 28 -2.42 4.91 11.14
N MET A 29 -2.96 5.97 10.53
CA MET A 29 -2.15 7.00 9.87
C MET A 29 -1.18 7.69 10.82
N ARG A 30 -1.63 8.10 12.02
CA ARG A 30 -0.73 8.70 13.02
C ARG A 30 0.37 7.74 13.45
N ALA A 31 0.02 6.48 13.69
CA ALA A 31 0.98 5.47 14.10
C ALA A 31 2.09 5.28 13.05
N VAL A 32 1.74 5.17 11.76
CA VAL A 32 2.77 5.02 10.71
C VAL A 32 3.58 6.29 10.50
N ILE A 33 2.98 7.48 10.60
CA ILE A 33 3.70 8.76 10.52
C ILE A 33 4.70 8.87 11.67
N ASP A 34 4.28 8.56 12.89
CA ASP A 34 5.16 8.60 14.06
C ASP A 34 6.31 7.59 13.95
N LEU A 35 6.03 6.39 13.42
CA LEU A 35 7.06 5.38 13.14
C LEU A 35 8.04 5.87 12.06
N ALA A 36 7.53 6.42 10.96
CA ALA A 36 8.37 6.94 9.89
C ALA A 36 9.27 8.10 10.36
N ARG A 37 8.75 8.99 11.21
CA ARG A 37 9.51 10.11 11.80
C ARG A 37 10.57 9.67 12.81
N LYS A 38 10.30 8.60 13.57
CA LYS A 38 11.27 8.02 14.52
C LYS A 38 12.49 7.44 13.81
N GLY A 39 12.37 7.11 12.53
CA GLY A 39 13.45 6.54 11.72
C GLY A 39 13.78 5.10 12.10
N GLY A 40 14.83 4.57 11.48
CA GLY A 40 15.25 3.17 11.56
C GLY A 40 15.30 2.53 10.17
N ASN A 41 15.21 1.20 10.12
CA ASN A 41 15.22 0.45 8.86
C ASN A 41 13.81 0.41 8.23
N ILE A 42 13.21 1.59 8.00
CA ILE A 42 11.94 1.74 7.30
C ILE A 42 12.20 2.39 5.94
N ASP A 43 11.78 1.71 4.87
CA ASP A 43 12.02 2.16 3.49
C ASP A 43 10.84 2.89 2.87
N SER A 44 9.62 2.57 3.31
CA SER A 44 8.41 3.12 2.73
C SER A 44 7.23 3.02 3.69
N VAL A 45 6.16 3.75 3.35
CA VAL A 45 4.87 3.67 4.03
C VAL A 45 3.80 3.19 3.04
N VAL A 46 2.99 2.22 3.45
CA VAL A 46 1.86 1.70 2.66
C VAL A 46 0.58 2.18 3.32
N VAL A 47 -0.25 2.95 2.61
CA VAL A 47 -1.53 3.48 3.12
C VAL A 47 -2.66 2.72 2.45
N GLY A 48 -3.26 1.77 3.16
CA GLY A 48 -4.28 0.88 2.63
C GLY A 48 -3.71 -0.42 2.08
N ASN A 49 -4.59 -1.42 2.01
CA ASN A 49 -4.30 -2.74 1.45
C ASN A 49 -5.61 -3.26 0.86
N GLU A 50 -5.70 -3.30 -0.47
CA GLU A 50 -6.89 -3.66 -1.22
C GLU A 50 -8.10 -2.83 -0.78
N THR A 51 -7.86 -1.60 -0.37
CA THR A 51 -8.87 -0.71 0.22
C THR A 51 -9.94 -0.35 -0.82
N ILE A 52 -9.55 -0.11 -2.07
CA ILE A 52 -10.49 0.12 -3.18
C ILE A 52 -11.19 -1.18 -3.55
N TYR A 53 -10.45 -2.28 -3.68
CA TYR A 53 -11.04 -3.59 -3.99
C TYR A 53 -12.08 -4.05 -2.96
N ARG A 54 -11.83 -3.84 -1.66
CA ARG A 54 -12.78 -4.15 -0.58
C ARG A 54 -13.97 -3.17 -0.51
N GLY A 55 -13.94 -2.07 -1.28
CA GLY A 55 -14.94 -1.01 -1.20
C GLY A 55 -15.02 -0.37 0.17
N ASP A 56 -13.88 -0.24 0.86
CA ASP A 56 -13.79 0.38 2.18
C ASP A 56 -13.74 1.91 2.09
N GLN A 57 -13.20 2.42 0.99
CA GLN A 57 -13.08 3.84 0.67
C GLN A 57 -13.24 4.07 -0.83
N THR A 58 -13.63 5.27 -1.22
CA THR A 58 -13.50 5.74 -2.60
C THR A 58 -12.04 6.06 -2.94
N VAL A 59 -11.74 6.10 -4.24
CA VAL A 59 -10.40 6.47 -4.75
C VAL A 59 -9.97 7.85 -4.24
N ASP A 60 -10.85 8.83 -4.31
CA ASP A 60 -10.58 10.18 -3.82
C ASP A 60 -10.29 10.24 -2.32
N GLU A 61 -10.99 9.45 -1.51
CA GLU A 61 -10.75 9.37 -0.07
C GLU A 61 -9.39 8.75 0.24
N LEU A 62 -9.03 7.68 -0.47
CA LEU A 62 -7.73 7.03 -0.32
C LEU A 62 -6.59 7.96 -0.77
N ILE A 63 -6.75 8.65 -1.91
CA ILE A 63 -5.78 9.65 -2.40
C ILE A 63 -5.56 10.75 -1.37
N LYS A 64 -6.62 11.28 -0.75
CA LYS A 64 -6.49 12.32 0.30
C LYS A 64 -5.67 11.82 1.48
N LYS A 65 -5.86 10.56 1.89
CA LYS A 65 -5.10 9.91 2.98
C LYS A 65 -3.63 9.71 2.59
N ILE A 66 -3.35 9.18 1.40
CA ILE A 66 -1.99 9.03 0.85
C ILE A 66 -1.27 10.39 0.84
N GLN A 67 -1.90 11.41 0.26
CA GLN A 67 -1.32 12.75 0.14
C GLN A 67 -1.04 13.39 1.51
N ARG A 68 -1.88 13.11 2.52
CA ARG A 68 -1.60 13.55 3.89
C ARG A 68 -0.37 12.88 4.44
N VAL A 69 -0.26 11.55 4.35
CA VAL A 69 0.92 10.83 4.85
C VAL A 69 2.18 11.34 4.15
N LYS A 70 2.16 11.52 2.81
CA LYS A 70 3.28 12.08 2.03
C LYS A 70 3.74 13.46 2.51
N ARG A 71 2.83 14.34 2.94
CA ARG A 71 3.21 15.66 3.49
C ARG A 71 3.85 15.56 4.88
N GLU A 72 3.67 14.44 5.57
CA GLU A 72 4.06 14.26 6.97
C GLU A 72 5.28 13.36 7.17
N THR A 73 5.79 12.73 6.10
CA THR A 73 6.96 11.84 6.07
C THR A 73 7.88 12.18 4.90
N SER A 74 9.17 11.85 5.01
CA SER A 74 10.15 11.92 3.91
C SER A 74 10.32 10.58 3.19
N LEU A 75 9.69 9.51 3.68
CA LEU A 75 9.73 8.18 3.05
C LEU A 75 8.75 8.11 1.87
N PRO A 76 9.06 7.32 0.82
CA PRO A 76 8.11 7.06 -0.26
C PRO A 76 6.84 6.39 0.27
N VAL A 77 5.70 6.79 -0.28
CA VAL A 77 4.37 6.33 0.13
C VAL A 77 3.65 5.67 -1.05
N THR A 78 3.03 4.53 -0.79
CA THR A 78 2.18 3.81 -1.75
C THR A 78 0.87 3.36 -1.12
N THR A 79 0.05 2.64 -1.89
CA THR A 79 -1.02 1.76 -1.41
C THR A 79 -0.85 0.39 -2.05
N GLY A 80 -1.23 -0.68 -1.37
CA GLY A 80 -1.26 -2.03 -1.97
C GLY A 80 -2.62 -2.28 -2.58
N GLU A 81 -2.73 -2.47 -3.88
CA GLU A 81 -4.01 -2.73 -4.56
C GLU A 81 -3.85 -3.80 -5.64
N ILE A 82 -4.94 -4.47 -6.00
CA ILE A 82 -4.93 -5.43 -7.12
C ILE A 82 -4.57 -4.73 -8.42
N TRP A 83 -3.93 -5.47 -9.34
CA TRP A 83 -3.40 -4.91 -10.59
C TRP A 83 -4.44 -4.13 -11.42
N HIS A 84 -5.69 -4.62 -11.50
CA HIS A 84 -6.78 -3.95 -12.21
C HIS A 84 -7.08 -2.54 -11.67
N ALA A 85 -7.01 -2.33 -10.34
CA ALA A 85 -7.31 -1.03 -9.75
C ALA A 85 -6.35 0.06 -10.22
N TRP A 86 -5.11 -0.29 -10.58
CA TRP A 86 -4.13 0.66 -11.12
C TRP A 86 -4.43 1.06 -12.56
N ILE A 87 -5.02 0.16 -13.35
CA ILE A 87 -5.43 0.43 -14.73
C ILE A 87 -6.72 1.24 -14.74
N ASP A 88 -7.68 0.86 -13.89
CA ASP A 88 -9.00 1.50 -13.82
C ASP A 88 -8.93 2.91 -13.20
N HIS A 89 -7.93 3.17 -12.34
CA HIS A 89 -7.77 4.43 -11.61
C HIS A 89 -6.35 5.02 -11.78
N PRO A 90 -5.99 5.56 -12.96
CA PRO A 90 -4.68 6.18 -13.19
C PRO A 90 -4.41 7.40 -12.29
N GLU A 91 -5.45 8.05 -11.77
CA GLU A 91 -5.36 9.09 -10.75
C GLU A 91 -4.76 8.58 -9.43
N LEU A 92 -5.02 7.32 -9.07
CA LEU A 92 -4.43 6.68 -7.89
C LEU A 92 -2.93 6.43 -8.11
N ALA A 93 -2.55 5.94 -9.29
CA ALA A 93 -1.15 5.77 -9.68
C ALA A 93 -0.37 7.10 -9.64
N SER A 94 -1.02 8.20 -10.01
CA SER A 94 -0.43 9.55 -9.96
C SER A 94 -0.26 10.09 -8.54
N ALA A 95 -0.97 9.54 -7.55
CA ALA A 95 -0.94 10.01 -6.17
C ALA A 95 0.16 9.34 -5.32
N VAL A 96 0.63 8.15 -5.71
CA VAL A 96 1.65 7.37 -5.00
C VAL A 96 3.07 7.66 -5.51
N ASP A 97 4.10 7.33 -4.74
CA ASP A 97 5.50 7.43 -5.18
C ASP A 97 5.96 6.23 -6.02
N TYR A 98 5.30 5.09 -5.85
CA TYR A 98 5.50 3.87 -6.63
C TYR A 98 4.25 3.00 -6.55
N ILE A 99 4.10 2.06 -7.49
CA ILE A 99 2.98 1.13 -7.56
C ILE A 99 3.33 -0.16 -6.80
N ALA A 100 2.46 -0.57 -5.87
CA ALA A 100 2.51 -1.87 -5.22
C ALA A 100 1.28 -2.69 -5.65
N ALA A 101 1.44 -3.43 -6.75
CA ALA A 101 0.37 -4.24 -7.32
C ALA A 101 0.32 -5.65 -6.72
N HIS A 102 -0.86 -6.07 -6.27
CA HIS A 102 -1.13 -7.44 -5.89
C HIS A 102 -1.57 -8.21 -7.14
N VAL A 103 -0.73 -9.16 -7.56
CA VAL A 103 -1.00 -10.07 -8.67
C VAL A 103 -1.19 -11.46 -8.08
N LEU A 104 -2.39 -12.01 -8.19
CA LEU A 104 -2.79 -13.22 -7.50
C LEU A 104 -3.43 -14.24 -8.47
N PRO A 105 -2.65 -14.84 -9.41
CA PRO A 105 -3.20 -15.68 -10.50
C PRO A 105 -4.02 -16.89 -10.02
N TYR A 106 -3.65 -17.48 -8.87
CA TYR A 106 -4.38 -18.59 -8.26
C TYR A 106 -5.85 -18.24 -7.95
N TRP A 107 -6.09 -17.04 -7.42
CA TRP A 107 -7.44 -16.57 -7.08
C TRP A 107 -8.24 -16.13 -8.31
N GLU A 108 -7.57 -15.93 -9.44
CA GLU A 108 -8.17 -15.63 -10.74
C GLU A 108 -8.56 -16.90 -11.52
N GLY A 109 -8.38 -18.09 -10.93
CA GLY A 109 -8.77 -19.37 -11.53
C GLY A 109 -7.83 -19.84 -12.64
N ILE A 110 -6.62 -19.29 -12.69
CA ILE A 110 -5.62 -19.59 -13.70
C ILE A 110 -4.89 -20.87 -13.30
N SER A 111 -4.76 -21.82 -14.23
CA SER A 111 -4.02 -23.05 -14.00
C SER A 111 -2.54 -22.74 -13.71
N GLU A 112 -1.89 -23.62 -12.95
CA GLU A 112 -0.46 -23.52 -12.62
C GLU A 112 0.44 -23.37 -13.85
N GLU A 113 0.04 -23.97 -14.98
CA GLU A 113 0.75 -23.89 -16.27
C GLU A 113 0.69 -22.50 -16.91
N ALA A 114 -0.38 -21.74 -16.69
CA ALA A 114 -0.62 -20.43 -17.29
C ALA A 114 -0.32 -19.24 -16.36
N ALA A 115 0.00 -19.50 -15.09
CA ALA A 115 0.23 -18.46 -14.09
C ALA A 115 1.45 -17.57 -14.43
N VAL A 116 2.49 -18.15 -15.02
CA VAL A 116 3.70 -17.40 -15.43
C VAL A 116 3.37 -16.46 -16.59
N ASP A 117 2.71 -16.96 -17.63
CA ASP A 117 2.35 -16.17 -18.82
C ASP A 117 1.37 -15.05 -18.49
N HIS A 118 0.41 -15.29 -17.60
CA HIS A 118 -0.53 -14.26 -17.15
C HIS A 118 0.17 -13.14 -16.36
N THR A 119 1.13 -13.49 -15.51
CA THR A 119 1.92 -12.49 -14.77
C THR A 119 2.76 -11.65 -15.73
N ILE A 120 3.28 -12.24 -16.82
CA ILE A 120 4.04 -11.52 -17.85
C ILE A 120 3.14 -10.52 -18.61
N MET A 121 1.87 -10.82 -18.84
CA MET A 121 0.96 -9.87 -19.51
C MET A 121 0.59 -8.64 -18.67
N ILE A 122 0.76 -8.71 -17.35
CA ILE A 122 0.47 -7.60 -16.42
C ILE A 122 1.66 -6.62 -16.32
N TYR A 123 2.87 -7.04 -16.75
CA TYR A 123 4.10 -6.24 -16.79
C TYR A 123 4.27 -5.49 -18.12
#